data_AF-A0A521K578-F1
#
_entry.id   AF-A0A521K578-F1
#
_cell.length_a   1.000
_cell.length_b   1.000
_cell.length_c   1.000
_cell.angle_alpha   90.00
_cell.angle_beta   90.00
_cell.angle_gamma   90.00
#
_symmetry.space_group_name_H-M   'P 1'
#
loop_
_entity.id
_entity.type
_entity.pdbx_description
1 polymer ?
#
loop_
_entity_poly.entity_id
_entity_poly.type
_entity_poly.pdbx_seq_one_letter_code
_entity_poly.pdbx_strand_id
1 'polypeptide(L)' 'MKKDMLDEYDFSKGIRGKYAKRYAQGSNVVVLAPDVAKRFSDSASVNRALRTLMKTVRRTKKVSA' A
#
# COMPACT_ATOMS: atom_id res chain seq x y z
N MET A 1 -2.03 35.80 -18.85
CA MET A 1 -2.15 34.77 -17.78
C MET A 1 -3.56 34.20 -17.89
N LYS A 2 -3.85 32.91 -18.09
CA LYS A 2 -3.15 31.65 -17.82
C LYS A 2 -3.47 30.68 -18.97
N LYS A 3 -2.50 29.92 -19.48
CA LYS A 3 -2.72 28.86 -20.47
C LYS A 3 -2.06 27.58 -19.99
N ASP A 4 -2.42 27.16 -18.77
CA ASP A 4 -1.85 25.98 -18.11
C ASP A 4 -2.91 24.90 -17.80
N MET A 5 -4.20 25.20 -18.01
CA MET A 5 -5.30 24.26 -17.74
C MET A 5 -5.91 23.82 -19.08
N LEU A 6 -5.91 22.52 -19.33
CA LEU A 6 -6.55 21.93 -20.52
C LEU A 6 -8.08 22.00 -20.38
N ASP A 7 -8.77 22.10 -21.52
CA ASP A 7 -10.24 22.28 -21.58
C ASP A 7 -11.01 21.09 -20.98
N GLU A 8 -10.40 19.90 -20.94
CA GLU A 8 -10.99 18.69 -20.38
C GLU A 8 -11.04 18.68 -18.84
N TYR A 9 -10.33 19.60 -18.18
CA TYR A 9 -10.25 19.63 -16.72
C TYR A 9 -11.34 20.50 -16.08
N ASP A 10 -12.42 19.86 -15.60
CA ASP A 10 -13.41 20.51 -14.73
C ASP A 10 -13.04 20.35 -13.24
N PHE A 11 -12.42 21.39 -12.67
CA PHE A 11 -12.15 21.47 -11.22
C PHE A 11 -13.24 22.22 -10.43
N SER A 12 -14.39 22.56 -11.01
CA SER A 12 -15.47 23.30 -10.33
C SER A 12 -16.00 22.59 -9.08
N LYS A 13 -15.87 21.25 -9.03
CA LYS A 13 -16.26 20.38 -7.91
C LYS A 13 -15.08 19.98 -7.01
N GLY A 14 -13.92 20.60 -7.21
CA GLY A 14 -12.70 20.31 -6.45
C GLY A 14 -12.82 20.71 -4.99
N ILE A 15 -12.52 19.79 -4.06
CA ILE A 15 -12.48 20.06 -2.61
C ILE A 15 -11.01 20.05 -2.17
N ARG A 16 -10.51 21.20 -1.70
CA ARG A 16 -9.14 21.31 -1.19
C ARG A 16 -8.93 20.33 -0.04
N GLY A 17 -7.92 19.49 -0.14
CA GLY A 17 -7.54 18.56 0.91
C GLY A 17 -8.49 17.37 1.11
N LYS A 18 -9.36 17.03 0.13
CA LYS A 18 -10.31 15.89 0.20
C LYS A 18 -9.72 14.59 0.74
N TYR A 19 -8.44 14.32 0.46
CA TYR A 19 -7.71 13.13 0.92
C TYR A 19 -6.51 13.44 1.81
N ALA A 20 -6.25 14.70 2.14
CA ALA A 20 -5.06 15.12 2.89
C ALA A 20 -4.99 14.44 4.26
N LYS A 21 -6.13 14.32 4.96
CA LYS A 21 -6.21 13.60 6.25
C LYS A 21 -5.90 12.12 6.12
N ARG A 22 -6.37 11.46 5.06
CA ARG A 22 -6.10 10.02 4.79
C ARG A 22 -4.63 9.79 4.43
N TYR A 23 -4.03 10.73 3.70
CA TYR A 23 -2.60 10.69 3.38
C TYR A 23 -1.75 10.91 4.64
N ALA A 24 -2.10 11.89 5.48
CA ALA A 24 -1.39 12.21 6.72
C ALA A 24 -1.47 11.10 7.78
N GLN A 25 -2.53 10.27 7.75
CA GLN A 25 -2.63 9.06 8.58
C GLN A 25 -1.60 7.99 8.21
N GLY A 26 -0.87 8.18 7.11
CA GLY A 26 0.06 7.21 6.57
C GLY A 26 -0.67 6.11 5.82
N SER A 27 -0.35 5.93 4.56
CA SER A 27 -0.57 4.64 3.93
C SER A 27 0.62 3.76 4.28
N ASN A 28 0.39 2.59 4.89
CA ASN A 28 1.47 1.62 5.14
C ASN A 28 1.84 0.92 3.82
N VAL A 29 2.45 1.68 2.90
CA VAL A 29 2.90 1.18 1.60
C VAL A 29 4.29 0.61 1.77
N VAL A 30 4.38 -0.71 1.74
CA VAL A 30 5.65 -1.44 1.76
C VAL A 30 5.99 -1.82 0.33
N VAL A 31 7.06 -1.24 -0.20
CA VAL A 31 7.59 -1.59 -1.52
C VAL A 31 8.41 -2.87 -1.38
N LEU A 32 8.08 -3.89 -2.17
CA LEU A 32 8.85 -5.13 -2.23
C LEU A 32 10.08 -4.93 -3.10
N ALA A 33 11.16 -5.63 -2.77
CA ALA A 33 12.32 -5.72 -3.65
C ALA A 33 11.91 -6.36 -5.01
N PRO A 34 12.54 -5.97 -6.14
CA PRO A 34 12.10 -6.39 -7.47
C PRO A 34 12.09 -7.92 -7.67
N ASP A 35 13.04 -8.62 -7.09
CA ASP A 35 13.14 -10.09 -7.10
C ASP A 35 11.98 -10.74 -6.32
N VAL A 36 11.61 -10.19 -5.16
CA VAL A 36 10.48 -10.66 -4.37
C VAL A 36 9.16 -10.37 -5.10
N ALA A 37 9.01 -9.17 -5.66
CA ALA A 37 7.82 -8.79 -6.41
C ALA A 37 7.58 -9.71 -7.61
N LYS A 38 8.63 -10.12 -8.34
CA LYS A 38 8.54 -11.08 -9.46
C LYS A 38 7.98 -12.44 -9.05
N ARG A 39 8.05 -12.82 -7.77
CA ARG A 39 7.55 -14.11 -7.30
C ARG A 39 6.06 -14.12 -6.97
N PHE A 40 5.44 -12.96 -6.79
CA PHE A 40 4.05 -12.85 -6.37
C PHE A 40 3.21 -12.10 -7.41
N SER A 41 2.03 -12.63 -7.73
CA SER A 41 1.12 -12.03 -8.71
C SER A 41 0.38 -10.81 -8.17
N ASP A 42 0.06 -10.81 -6.87
CA ASP A 42 -0.75 -9.78 -6.22
C ASP A 42 -0.48 -9.66 -4.72
N SER A 43 -1.03 -8.61 -4.10
CA SER A 43 -0.90 -8.35 -2.67
C SER A 43 -1.57 -9.42 -1.79
N ALA A 44 -2.59 -10.12 -2.27
CA ALA A 44 -3.27 -11.17 -1.52
C ALA A 44 -2.34 -12.39 -1.31
N SER A 45 -1.60 -12.77 -2.34
CA SER A 45 -0.63 -13.86 -2.32
C SER A 45 0.55 -13.57 -1.37
N VAL A 46 1.08 -12.34 -1.39
CA VAL A 46 2.12 -11.86 -0.46
C VAL A 46 1.62 -11.94 0.98
N ASN A 47 0.45 -11.36 1.25
CA ASN A 47 -0.12 -11.31 2.60
C ASN A 47 -0.42 -12.71 3.16
N ARG A 48 -0.85 -13.65 2.30
CA ARG A 48 -1.06 -15.04 2.71
C ARG A 48 0.24 -15.70 3.13
N ALA A 49 1.32 -15.53 2.36
CA ALA A 49 2.63 -16.09 2.68
C ALA A 49 3.17 -15.56 4.02
N LEU A 50 3.12 -14.23 4.21
CA LEU A 50 3.58 -13.58 5.45
C LEU A 50 2.78 -14.05 6.67
N ARG A 51 1.46 -14.19 6.57
CA ARG A 51 0.61 -14.69 7.67
C ARG A 51 0.95 -16.14 8.04
N THR A 52 1.23 -16.99 7.04
CA THR A 52 1.67 -18.37 7.30
C THR A 52 3.01 -18.38 8.03
N LEU A 53 3.97 -17.56 7.59
CA LEU A 53 5.27 -17.41 8.27
C LEU A 53 5.10 -16.98 9.73
N MET A 54 4.28 -15.97 10.00
CA MET A 54 4.00 -15.51 11.37
C MET A 54 3.42 -16.62 12.26
N LYS A 55 2.54 -17.48 11.72
CA LYS A 55 1.99 -18.62 12.46
C LYS A 55 3.07 -19.64 12.80
N THR A 56 3.97 -19.94 11.87
CA THR A 56 5.07 -20.88 12.07
C THR A 56 6.06 -20.35 13.11
N VAL A 57 6.48 -19.08 12.98
CA VAL A 57 7.40 -18.44 13.94
C VAL A 57 6.80 -18.38 15.35
N ARG A 58 5.50 -18.14 15.48
CA ARG A 58 4.82 -18.19 16.78
C ARG A 58 4.84 -19.60 17.40
N ARG A 59 4.73 -20.65 16.57
CA ARG A 59 4.80 -22.05 17.04
C ARG A 59 6.20 -22.41 17.51
N THR A 60 7.24 -22.03 16.75
CA THR A 60 8.63 -22.33 17.14
C THR A 60 9.01 -21.61 18.44
N LYS A 61 8.63 -20.34 18.62
CA LYS A 61 8.84 -19.61 19.89
C LYS A 61 8.17 -20.25 21.10
N LYS A 62 7.07 -20.98 20.91
CA LYS A 62 6.35 -21.69 21.99
C LYS A 62 6.98 -23.03 22.37
N VAL A 63 7.76 -23.62 21.48
CA VAL A 63 8.45 -24.91 21.71
C VAL A 63 9.82 -24.70 22.34
N SER A 64 10.43 -23.52 22.13
CA SER A 64 11.71 -23.12 22.71
C SER A 64 11.60 -22.36 24.03
N ALA A 65 10.42 -22.31 24.65
CA ALA A 65 10.12 -21.61 25.91
C ALA A 65 9.50 -22.59 26.90
#